data_AF-A0A2M7RYK3-F1
#
_entry.id   AF-A0A2M7RYK3-F1
#
_cell.length_a   1.000
_cell.length_b   1.000
_cell.length_c   1.000
_cell.angle_alpha   90.00
_cell.angle_beta   90.00
_cell.angle_gamma   90.00
#
_symmetry.space_group_name_H-M   'P 1'
#
loop_
_entity.id
_entity.type
_entity.pdbx_description
1 polymer ?
#
loop_
_entity_poly.entity_id
_entity_poly.type
_entity_poly.pdbx_seq_one_letter_code
_entity_poly.pdbx_strand_id
1 'polypeptide(L)'
;YIDQSPIGRTPRSNPATYTKVFDDIRELFAQTKDSKVHGYTASRFSFNLKGGRCEACKGEGKIKIEMQFMPDVYIDCDVCFGKRYVSEVLEVMYKGKNISDVLNMSVDEAAGFFSEMSMIREKFEMLQQVGLGYLKLGEPAPMLSGGEAQRVKLSAELGRRSTGKTIYILDEPTTGLHFADIEKLVAVLKTLVATGNSVFVIEHNLDFIKEADYLIDLGPEGGNGGGEVVATGTVGDIRKNPRSWTGKMLKELEI
;
A
#
# COMPACT_ATOMS: atom_id res chain seq x y z
N TYR A 1 -9.20 -3.71 -10.35
CA TYR A 1 -8.01 -4.52 -10.66
C TYR A 1 -6.87 -4.00 -9.79
N ILE A 2 -6.31 -4.85 -8.93
CA ILE A 2 -5.23 -4.50 -8.00
C ILE A 2 -4.03 -5.39 -8.34
N ASP A 3 -3.02 -4.79 -8.97
CA ASP A 3 -1.79 -5.45 -9.39
C ASP A 3 -0.57 -4.94 -8.61
N GLN A 4 0.56 -5.59 -8.84
CA GLN A 4 1.85 -5.23 -8.27
C GLN A 4 2.54 -4.05 -8.98
N SER A 5 1.85 -3.36 -9.91
CA SER A 5 2.44 -2.21 -10.58
C SER A 5 2.74 -1.08 -9.56
N PRO A 6 3.78 -0.26 -9.79
CA PRO A 6 4.12 0.81 -8.84
C PRO A 6 2.95 1.77 -8.59
N ILE A 7 2.77 2.22 -7.34
CA ILE A 7 1.76 3.25 -6.99
C ILE A 7 2.09 4.64 -7.57
N GLY A 8 3.30 4.80 -8.11
CA GLY A 8 3.75 5.99 -8.82
C GLY A 8 5.14 5.76 -9.41
N ARG A 9 5.49 6.54 -10.43
CA ARG A 9 6.78 6.44 -11.13
C ARG A 9 7.83 7.44 -10.63
N THR A 10 7.46 8.31 -9.70
CA THR A 10 8.33 9.38 -9.21
C THR A 10 8.39 9.37 -7.68
N PRO A 11 9.48 9.90 -7.07
CA PRO A 11 9.59 10.04 -5.62
C PRO A 11 8.53 10.95 -4.96
N ARG A 12 7.69 11.61 -5.76
CA ARG A 12 6.57 12.43 -5.29
C ARG A 12 5.37 11.60 -4.84
N SER A 13 5.23 10.40 -5.37
CA SER A 13 4.24 9.44 -4.86
C SER A 13 4.87 8.65 -3.73
N ASN A 14 4.09 8.39 -2.69
CA ASN A 14 4.46 7.64 -1.50
C ASN A 14 3.18 7.12 -0.81
N PRO A 15 3.27 6.23 0.19
CA PRO A 15 2.09 5.70 0.88
C PRO A 15 1.14 6.79 1.40
N ALA A 16 1.68 7.87 1.96
CA ALA A 16 0.86 8.93 2.56
C ALA A 16 0.07 9.75 1.52
N THR A 17 0.67 10.04 0.37
CA THR A 17 0.00 10.74 -0.74
C THR A 17 -0.99 9.83 -1.46
N TYR A 18 -0.67 8.56 -1.65
CA TYR A 18 -1.54 7.61 -2.35
C TYR A 18 -2.85 7.35 -1.58
N THR A 19 -2.74 7.16 -0.26
CA THR A 19 -3.89 6.98 0.64
C THR A 19 -4.62 8.29 0.98
N LYS A 20 -4.09 9.43 0.50
CA LYS A 20 -4.57 10.78 0.81
C LYS A 20 -4.59 11.13 2.30
N VAL A 21 -3.88 10.40 3.17
CA VAL A 21 -3.70 10.81 4.57
C VAL A 21 -2.82 12.06 4.66
N PHE A 22 -1.94 12.26 3.68
CA PHE A 22 -1.08 13.43 3.65
C PHE A 22 -1.85 14.74 3.48
N ASP A 23 -3.04 14.72 2.89
CA ASP A 23 -3.89 15.90 2.74
C ASP A 23 -4.38 16.38 4.11
N ASP A 24 -4.88 15.45 4.94
CA ASP A 24 -5.34 15.76 6.30
C ASP A 24 -4.18 16.24 7.19
N ILE A 25 -2.99 15.63 7.05
CA ILE A 25 -1.79 16.05 7.77
C ILE A 25 -1.42 17.49 7.39
N ARG A 26 -1.45 17.85 6.10
CA ARG A 26 -1.16 19.23 5.67
C ARG A 26 -2.16 20.23 6.20
N GLU A 27 -3.45 19.86 6.23
CA GLU A 27 -4.49 20.70 6.84
C GLU A 27 -4.26 20.90 8.33
N LEU A 28 -3.86 19.85 9.04
CA LEU A 28 -3.50 19.94 10.45
C LEU A 28 -2.33 20.90 10.69
N PHE A 29 -1.24 20.75 9.93
CA PHE A 29 -0.08 21.63 10.05
C PHE A 29 -0.46 23.09 9.80
N ALA A 30 -1.32 23.37 8.81
CA ALA A 30 -1.83 24.72 8.54
C ALA A 30 -2.66 25.32 9.68
N GLN A 31 -3.23 24.49 10.56
CA GLN A 31 -4.01 24.96 11.71
C GLN A 31 -3.16 25.29 12.96
N THR A 32 -1.86 24.97 12.94
CA THR A 32 -0.93 25.31 14.04
C THR A 32 -0.82 26.83 14.26
N LYS A 33 -0.47 27.23 15.48
CA LYS A 33 -0.34 28.66 15.84
C LYS A 33 0.72 29.34 14.97
N ASP A 34 1.87 28.71 14.81
CA ASP A 34 2.98 29.24 14.02
C ASP A 34 2.58 29.41 12.55
N SER A 35 1.86 28.45 11.98
CA SER A 35 1.32 28.57 10.62
C SER A 35 0.35 29.73 10.46
N LYS A 36 -0.56 29.93 11.42
CA LYS A 36 -1.53 31.03 11.39
C LYS A 36 -0.85 32.40 11.45
N VAL A 37 0.20 32.53 12.27
CA VAL A 37 0.98 33.77 12.37
C VAL A 37 1.68 34.10 11.04
N HIS A 38 2.23 33.10 10.37
CA HIS A 38 2.92 33.27 9.09
C HIS A 38 1.99 33.26 7.86
N GLY A 39 0.67 33.08 8.06
CA GLY A 39 -0.30 33.00 6.96
C GLY A 39 -0.14 31.74 6.09
N TYR A 40 0.43 30.66 6.62
CA TYR A 40 0.63 29.41 5.90
C TYR A 40 -0.67 28.62 5.79
N THR A 41 -0.96 28.15 4.58
CA THR A 41 -2.07 27.25 4.28
C THR A 41 -1.55 25.84 3.98
N ALA A 42 -2.44 24.86 3.85
CA ALA A 42 -2.08 23.48 3.57
C ALA A 42 -1.23 23.30 2.28
N SER A 43 -1.30 24.25 1.35
CA SER A 43 -0.48 24.24 0.13
C SER A 43 1.01 24.46 0.41
N ARG A 44 1.35 25.25 1.45
CA ARG A 44 2.73 25.49 1.88
C ARG A 44 3.40 24.20 2.34
N PHE A 45 2.62 23.31 2.94
CA PHE A 45 3.05 22.00 3.42
C PHE A 45 3.06 20.91 2.34
N SER A 46 2.74 21.24 1.09
CA SER A 46 2.82 20.28 -0.03
C SER A 46 4.17 20.33 -0.72
N PHE A 47 4.94 19.24 -0.67
CA PHE A 47 6.18 19.13 -1.46
C PHE A 47 5.92 19.09 -2.98
N ASN A 48 4.67 18.93 -3.42
CA ASN A 48 4.31 18.96 -4.85
C ASN A 48 4.12 20.40 -5.39
N LEU A 49 3.87 21.37 -4.51
CA LEU A 49 3.55 22.74 -4.89
C LEU A 49 4.73 23.68 -4.62
N LYS A 50 4.86 24.71 -5.47
CA LYS A 50 5.81 25.80 -5.22
C LYS A 50 5.44 26.56 -3.94
N GLY A 51 6.44 27.08 -3.26
CA GLY A 51 6.27 27.89 -2.06
C GLY A 51 7.04 27.31 -0.88
N GLY A 52 6.62 26.16 -0.36
CA GLY A 52 7.25 25.54 0.81
C GLY A 52 8.19 24.38 0.52
N ARG A 53 8.14 23.81 -0.69
CA ARG A 53 9.05 22.73 -1.08
C ARG A 53 10.47 23.25 -1.34
N CYS A 54 11.45 22.38 -1.23
CA CYS A 54 12.80 22.65 -1.73
C CYS A 54 12.78 22.77 -3.27
N GLU A 55 13.16 23.92 -3.82
CA GLU A 55 13.16 24.12 -5.27
C GLU A 55 14.33 23.41 -5.98
N ALA A 56 15.44 23.14 -5.29
CA ALA A 56 16.59 22.43 -5.87
C ALA A 56 16.22 21.02 -6.35
N CYS A 57 15.52 20.25 -5.51
CA CYS A 57 15.00 18.92 -5.87
C CYS A 57 13.52 18.94 -6.28
N LYS A 58 12.93 20.13 -6.45
CA LYS A 58 11.49 20.33 -6.75
C LYS A 58 10.56 19.52 -5.82
N GLY A 59 10.94 19.37 -4.56
CA GLY A 59 10.21 18.66 -3.51
C GLY A 59 10.39 17.14 -3.46
N GLU A 60 11.24 16.55 -4.30
CA GLU A 60 11.44 15.10 -4.32
C GLU A 60 12.30 14.62 -3.15
N GLY A 61 13.18 15.49 -2.64
CA GLY A 61 14.15 15.17 -1.59
C GLY A 61 15.34 14.36 -2.09
N LYS A 62 15.21 13.73 -3.27
CA LYS A 62 16.27 12.99 -3.95
C LYS A 62 16.55 13.59 -5.33
N ILE A 63 17.77 13.42 -5.80
CA ILE A 63 18.20 13.75 -7.16
C ILE A 63 18.48 12.44 -7.88
N LYS A 64 17.86 12.29 -9.06
CA LYS A 64 18.08 11.16 -9.94
C LYS A 64 19.36 11.36 -10.74
N ILE A 65 20.29 10.40 -10.65
CA ILE A 65 21.50 10.34 -11.46
C ILE A 65 21.28 9.27 -12.53
N GLU A 66 21.26 9.70 -13.79
CA GLU A 66 21.11 8.78 -14.92
C GLU A 66 22.44 8.09 -15.22
N MET A 67 22.40 6.77 -15.25
CA MET A 67 23.55 5.92 -15.52
C MET A 67 23.36 5.23 -16.86
N GLN A 68 24.36 5.26 -17.74
CA GLN A 68 24.21 4.74 -19.12
C GLN A 68 24.01 3.22 -19.21
N PHE A 69 24.52 2.47 -18.23
CA PHE A 69 24.53 1.00 -18.26
C PHE A 69 24.04 0.36 -16.96
N MET A 70 23.57 1.15 -16.02
CA MET A 70 23.10 0.70 -14.71
C MET A 70 21.72 1.31 -14.43
N PRO A 71 20.92 0.71 -13.52
CA PRO A 71 19.72 1.35 -13.03
C PRO A 71 20.03 2.75 -12.48
N ASP A 72 19.13 3.68 -12.72
CA ASP A 72 19.25 5.04 -12.21
C ASP A 72 19.37 5.05 -10.68
N VAL A 73 20.27 5.88 -10.17
CA VAL A 73 20.54 5.98 -8.73
C VAL A 73 19.90 7.25 -8.19
N TYR A 74 19.30 7.17 -7.00
CA TYR A 74 18.73 8.31 -6.30
C TYR A 74 19.62 8.66 -5.11
N ILE A 75 20.19 9.86 -5.12
CA ILE A 75 20.94 10.41 -3.98
C ILE A 75 20.10 11.45 -3.26
N ASP A 76 20.36 11.68 -1.97
CA ASP A 76 19.69 12.76 -1.26
C ASP A 76 20.11 14.12 -1.82
N CYS A 77 19.15 15.05 -1.86
CA CYS A 77 19.41 16.42 -2.28
C CYS A 77 20.38 17.10 -1.31
N ASP A 78 21.44 17.71 -1.85
CA ASP A 78 22.48 18.46 -1.14
C ASP A 78 21.97 19.73 -0.44
N VAL A 79 20.85 20.30 -0.88
CA VAL A 79 20.27 21.52 -0.28
C VAL A 79 19.37 21.21 0.91
N CYS A 80 18.45 20.25 0.77
CA CYS A 80 17.48 19.92 1.82
C CYS A 80 17.79 18.64 2.60
N PHE A 81 18.84 17.91 2.23
CA PHE A 81 19.26 16.64 2.85
C PHE A 81 18.10 15.64 2.98
N GLY A 82 17.34 15.44 1.90
CA GLY A 82 16.19 14.54 1.88
C GLY A 82 14.90 15.10 2.49
N LYS A 83 14.93 16.27 3.15
CA LYS A 83 13.77 16.80 3.90
C LYS A 83 12.63 17.32 3.04
N ARG A 84 12.83 17.53 1.73
CA ARG A 84 11.82 18.01 0.73
C ARG A 84 11.31 19.44 0.90
N TYR A 85 11.62 20.13 1.99
CA TYR A 85 11.09 21.47 2.31
C TYR A 85 12.18 22.51 2.54
N VAL A 86 11.81 23.78 2.46
CA VAL A 86 12.65 24.91 2.92
C VAL A 86 12.63 25.03 4.45
N SER A 87 13.63 25.70 5.02
CA SER A 87 13.80 25.81 6.47
C SER A 87 12.59 26.41 7.18
N GLU A 88 11.95 27.42 6.59
CA GLU A 88 10.80 28.13 7.18
C GLU A 88 9.58 27.20 7.36
N VAL A 89 9.44 26.16 6.53
CA VAL A 89 8.40 25.15 6.70
C VAL A 89 8.76 24.15 7.80
N LEU A 90 10.04 23.87 7.98
CA LEU A 90 10.55 22.93 8.98
C LEU A 90 10.55 23.52 10.41
N GLU A 91 10.42 24.85 10.53
CA GLU A 91 10.23 25.52 11.82
C GLU A 91 8.83 25.31 12.41
N VAL A 92 7.83 25.01 11.56
CA VAL A 92 6.47 24.71 12.03
C VAL A 92 6.42 23.32 12.64
N MET A 93 6.07 23.26 13.92
CA MET A 93 6.02 22.03 14.69
C MET A 93 4.60 21.65 15.09
N TYR A 94 4.29 20.36 15.03
CA TYR A 94 3.13 19.75 15.65
C TYR A 94 3.60 18.67 16.62
N LYS A 95 3.20 18.74 17.90
CA LYS A 95 3.68 17.83 18.97
C LYS A 95 5.22 17.61 18.96
N GLY A 96 5.98 18.67 18.69
CA GLY A 96 7.44 18.64 18.65
C GLY A 96 8.07 18.01 17.40
N LYS A 97 7.29 17.79 16.33
CA LYS A 97 7.74 17.22 15.05
C LYS A 97 7.36 18.14 13.90
N ASN A 98 8.29 18.38 12.98
CA ASN A 98 7.98 19.09 11.74
C ASN A 98 7.39 18.13 10.70
N ILE A 99 6.93 18.65 9.58
CA ILE A 99 6.27 17.83 8.56
C ILE A 99 7.21 16.81 7.89
N SER A 100 8.51 17.10 7.81
CA SER A 100 9.50 16.15 7.29
C SER A 100 9.72 15.01 8.28
N ASP A 101 9.75 15.29 9.58
CA ASP A 101 9.85 14.27 10.62
C ASP A 101 8.64 13.32 10.56
N VAL A 102 7.42 13.86 10.38
CA VAL A 102 6.20 13.06 10.21
C VAL A 102 6.29 12.15 8.98
N LEU A 103 6.76 12.65 7.85
CA LEU A 103 6.98 11.82 6.66
C LEU A 103 8.03 10.72 6.86
N ASN A 104 8.91 10.86 7.86
CA ASN A 104 9.95 9.87 8.17
C ASN A 104 9.51 8.82 9.19
N MET A 105 8.33 8.97 9.80
CA MET A 105 7.74 7.99 10.70
C MET A 105 7.29 6.74 9.95
N SER A 106 7.36 5.58 10.61
CA SER A 106 6.64 4.40 10.18
C SER A 106 5.12 4.61 10.32
N VAL A 107 4.33 3.77 9.64
CA VAL A 107 2.86 3.77 9.81
C VAL A 107 2.49 3.50 11.28
N ASP A 108 3.18 2.59 11.97
CA ASP A 108 2.91 2.29 13.38
C ASP A 108 3.20 3.48 14.30
N GLU A 109 4.33 4.16 14.08
CA GLU A 109 4.69 5.37 14.83
C GLU A 109 3.67 6.48 14.58
N ALA A 110 3.27 6.67 13.32
CA ALA A 110 2.29 7.69 12.94
C ALA A 110 0.89 7.39 13.51
N ALA A 111 0.46 6.12 13.52
CA ALA A 111 -0.80 5.71 14.12
C ALA A 111 -0.85 6.07 15.62
N GLY A 112 0.24 5.84 16.35
CA GLY A 112 0.38 6.27 17.75
C GLY A 112 0.41 7.79 17.91
N PHE A 113 1.14 8.49 17.05
CA PHE A 113 1.30 9.95 17.11
C PHE A 113 0.00 10.72 16.83
N PHE A 114 -0.84 10.21 15.92
CA PHE A 114 -2.13 10.78 15.52
C PHE A 114 -3.34 10.06 16.16
N SER A 115 -3.15 9.37 17.27
CA SER A 115 -4.19 8.54 17.92
C SER A 115 -5.48 9.31 18.30
N GLU A 116 -5.37 10.60 18.59
CA GLU A 116 -6.50 11.48 18.95
C GLU A 116 -7.30 11.97 17.72
N MET A 117 -6.83 11.71 16.50
CA MET A 117 -7.44 12.18 15.25
C MET A 117 -8.06 11.02 14.50
N SER A 118 -9.34 10.76 14.73
CA SER A 118 -10.06 9.60 14.16
C SER A 118 -9.85 9.44 12.65
N MET A 119 -10.04 10.52 11.89
CA MET A 119 -9.92 10.51 10.42
C MET A 119 -8.52 10.09 9.92
N ILE A 120 -7.47 10.54 10.61
CA ILE A 120 -6.08 10.22 10.25
C ILE A 120 -5.74 8.81 10.74
N ARG A 121 -6.13 8.48 11.97
CA ARG A 121 -5.91 7.18 12.60
C ARG A 121 -6.52 6.05 11.78
N GLU A 122 -7.75 6.19 11.31
CA GLU A 122 -8.43 5.18 10.48
C GLU A 122 -7.66 4.85 9.20
N LYS A 123 -7.06 5.85 8.55
CA LYS A 123 -6.22 5.63 7.35
C LYS A 123 -4.93 4.87 7.67
N PHE A 124 -4.33 5.09 8.83
CA PHE A 124 -3.17 4.30 9.27
C PHE A 124 -3.56 2.89 9.69
N GLU A 125 -4.69 2.71 10.37
CA GLU A 125 -5.22 1.39 10.72
C GLU A 125 -5.43 0.52 9.47
N MET A 126 -5.90 1.10 8.36
CA MET A 126 -6.03 0.38 7.08
C MET A 126 -4.68 -0.09 6.51
N LEU A 127 -3.63 0.73 6.64
CA LEU A 127 -2.27 0.34 6.25
C LEU A 127 -1.71 -0.75 7.18
N GLN A 128 -2.01 -0.68 8.48
CA GLN A 128 -1.61 -1.70 9.45
C GLN A 128 -2.30 -3.04 9.20
N GLN A 129 -3.59 -3.01 8.86
CA GLN A 129 -4.38 -4.22 8.56
C GLN A 129 -3.80 -5.01 7.37
N VAL A 130 -3.23 -4.32 6.38
CA VAL A 130 -2.53 -4.98 5.25
C VAL A 130 -1.05 -5.29 5.56
N GLY A 131 -0.60 -5.12 6.81
CA GLY A 131 0.76 -5.47 7.23
C GLY A 131 1.84 -4.48 6.80
N LEU A 132 1.48 -3.21 6.56
CA LEU A 132 2.44 -2.15 6.18
C LEU A 132 2.85 -1.23 7.35
N GLY A 133 2.69 -1.70 8.60
CA GLY A 133 3.03 -0.94 9.81
C GLY A 133 4.48 -0.42 9.85
N TYR A 134 5.41 -1.19 9.30
CA TYR A 134 6.84 -0.85 9.26
C TYR A 134 7.20 0.22 8.21
N LEU A 135 6.34 0.45 7.22
CA LEU A 135 6.67 1.28 6.07
C LEU A 135 6.68 2.76 6.46
N LYS A 136 7.65 3.52 5.96
CA LYS A 136 7.68 4.97 6.18
C LYS A 136 6.63 5.69 5.35
N LEU A 137 5.98 6.70 5.93
CA LEU A 137 4.93 7.48 5.26
C LEU A 137 5.41 8.15 3.96
N GLY A 138 6.63 8.67 3.99
CA GLY A 138 7.27 9.39 2.89
C GLY A 138 8.09 8.51 1.95
N GLU A 139 8.11 7.18 2.14
CA GLU A 139 8.91 6.26 1.32
C GLU A 139 8.57 6.46 -0.17
N PRO A 140 9.56 6.81 -1.02
CA PRO A 140 9.32 7.02 -2.44
C PRO A 140 8.68 5.79 -3.11
N ALA A 141 7.62 6.01 -3.90
CA ALA A 141 6.93 4.94 -4.62
C ALA A 141 7.83 4.04 -5.48
N PRO A 142 8.88 4.54 -6.16
CA PRO A 142 9.81 3.68 -6.90
C PRO A 142 10.66 2.74 -6.03
N MET A 143 10.72 2.97 -4.72
CA MET A 143 11.48 2.15 -3.76
C MET A 143 10.62 1.06 -3.11
N LEU A 144 9.30 1.06 -3.34
CA LEU A 144 8.42 0.02 -2.85
C LEU A 144 8.56 -1.24 -3.70
N SER A 145 8.55 -2.40 -3.03
CA SER A 145 8.37 -3.69 -3.70
C SER A 145 6.99 -3.79 -4.35
N GLY A 146 6.84 -4.72 -5.30
CA GLY A 146 5.55 -4.99 -5.95
C GLY A 146 4.44 -5.34 -4.95
N GLY A 147 4.75 -6.20 -3.96
CA GLY A 147 3.82 -6.57 -2.89
C GLY A 147 3.49 -5.42 -1.93
N GLU A 148 4.43 -4.52 -1.63
CA GLU A 148 4.10 -3.29 -0.87
C GLU A 148 3.20 -2.35 -1.66
N ALA A 149 3.51 -2.12 -2.93
CA ALA A 149 2.69 -1.29 -3.81
C ALA A 149 1.25 -1.84 -3.93
N GLN A 150 1.10 -3.15 -4.10
CA GLN A 150 -0.20 -3.82 -4.14
C GLN A 150 -0.98 -3.64 -2.83
N ARG A 151 -0.31 -3.80 -1.68
CA ARG A 151 -0.95 -3.64 -0.36
C ARG A 151 -1.33 -2.18 -0.07
N VAL A 152 -0.55 -1.19 -0.52
CA VAL A 152 -0.95 0.24 -0.45
C VAL A 152 -2.21 0.52 -1.29
N LYS A 153 -2.33 -0.12 -2.46
CA LYS A 153 -3.57 -0.02 -3.26
C LYS A 153 -4.75 -0.66 -2.55
N LEU A 154 -4.56 -1.83 -1.96
CA LEU A 154 -5.59 -2.54 -1.21
C LEU A 154 -6.07 -1.71 0.00
N SER A 155 -5.15 -1.11 0.77
CA SER A 155 -5.53 -0.24 1.89
C SER A 155 -6.35 0.97 1.46
N ALA A 156 -6.04 1.55 0.29
CA ALA A 156 -6.81 2.66 -0.25
C ALA A 156 -8.24 2.26 -0.67
N GLU A 157 -8.44 1.01 -1.11
CA GLU A 157 -9.79 0.48 -1.42
C GLU A 157 -10.58 0.16 -0.15
N LEU A 158 -9.93 -0.32 0.93
CA LEU A 158 -10.59 -0.52 2.24
C LEU A 158 -11.15 0.78 2.82
N GLY A 159 -10.49 1.91 2.57
CA GLY A 159 -10.94 3.22 3.04
C GLY A 159 -12.11 3.81 2.26
N ARG A 160 -12.56 3.16 1.18
CA ARG A 160 -13.71 3.62 0.41
C ARG A 160 -14.99 3.03 0.97
N ARG A 161 -16.06 3.82 0.90
CA ARG A 161 -17.40 3.33 1.20
C ARG A 161 -17.76 2.23 0.20
N SER A 162 -17.97 1.02 0.71
CA SER A 162 -18.37 -0.12 -0.12
C SER A 162 -19.69 0.16 -0.83
N THR A 163 -19.74 -0.22 -2.11
CA THR A 163 -20.99 -0.21 -2.90
C THR A 163 -21.75 -1.53 -2.78
N GLY A 164 -21.11 -2.57 -2.23
CA GLY A 164 -21.60 -3.95 -2.22
C GLY A 164 -21.76 -4.55 -3.62
N LYS A 165 -21.18 -3.92 -4.65
CA LYS A 165 -21.30 -4.31 -6.06
C LYS A 165 -19.97 -4.14 -6.80
N THR A 166 -18.86 -4.10 -6.07
CA THR A 166 -17.53 -3.97 -6.65
C THR A 166 -16.88 -5.34 -6.79
N ILE A 167 -16.24 -5.59 -7.94
CA ILE A 167 -15.44 -6.79 -8.17
C ILE A 167 -13.97 -6.39 -8.05
N TYR A 168 -13.28 -6.99 -7.09
CA TYR A 168 -11.84 -6.90 -6.92
C TYR A 168 -11.18 -8.08 -7.62
N ILE A 169 -10.15 -7.82 -8.41
CA ILE A 169 -9.34 -8.85 -9.07
C ILE A 169 -7.91 -8.61 -8.62
N LEU A 170 -7.29 -9.63 -8.02
CA LEU A 170 -5.91 -9.62 -7.52
C LEU A 170 -5.11 -10.72 -8.20
N ASP A 171 -3.91 -10.36 -8.62
CA ASP A 171 -2.94 -11.28 -9.23
C ASP A 171 -1.81 -11.54 -8.22
N GLU A 172 -1.69 -12.81 -7.80
CA GLU A 172 -0.74 -13.34 -6.82
C GLU A 172 -0.44 -12.39 -5.63
N PRO A 173 -1.46 -12.06 -4.82
CA PRO A 173 -1.29 -11.11 -3.72
C PRO A 173 -0.45 -11.64 -2.55
N THR A 174 -0.12 -12.94 -2.52
CA THR A 174 0.77 -13.52 -1.49
C THR A 174 2.25 -13.48 -1.85
N THR A 175 2.61 -13.02 -3.05
CA THR A 175 4.00 -12.97 -3.50
C THR A 175 4.88 -12.13 -2.56
N GLY A 176 5.89 -12.78 -1.98
CA GLY A 176 6.83 -12.17 -1.04
C GLY A 176 6.28 -11.96 0.37
N LEU A 177 5.10 -12.50 0.70
CA LEU A 177 4.55 -12.45 2.06
C LEU A 177 5.00 -13.63 2.91
N HIS A 178 5.29 -13.35 4.17
CA HIS A 178 5.46 -14.37 5.19
C HIS A 178 4.09 -14.97 5.58
N PHE A 179 4.06 -16.21 6.09
CA PHE A 179 2.81 -16.90 6.46
C PHE A 179 1.88 -16.06 7.36
N ALA A 180 2.44 -15.39 8.37
CA ALA A 180 1.69 -14.51 9.27
C ALA A 180 1.05 -13.28 8.56
N ASP A 181 1.56 -12.85 7.41
CA ASP A 181 1.00 -11.74 6.63
C ASP A 181 -0.05 -12.23 5.62
N ILE A 182 0.00 -13.50 5.22
CA ILE A 182 -1.06 -14.13 4.41
C ILE A 182 -2.37 -14.15 5.19
N GLU A 183 -2.34 -14.52 6.48
CA GLU A 183 -3.53 -14.53 7.33
C GLU A 183 -4.18 -13.14 7.44
N LYS A 184 -3.36 -12.09 7.60
CA LYS A 184 -3.83 -10.69 7.62
C LYS A 184 -4.48 -10.30 6.30
N LEU A 185 -3.83 -10.65 5.18
CA LEU A 185 -4.36 -10.39 3.84
C LEU A 185 -5.71 -11.10 3.63
N VAL A 186 -5.82 -12.38 4.01
CA VAL A 186 -7.07 -13.14 3.93
C VAL A 186 -8.17 -12.46 4.76
N ALA A 187 -7.87 -12.05 5.99
CA ALA A 187 -8.84 -11.36 6.85
C ALA A 187 -9.34 -10.04 6.23
N VAL A 188 -8.44 -9.29 5.61
CA VAL A 188 -8.77 -8.07 4.87
C VAL A 188 -9.69 -8.36 3.68
N LEU A 189 -9.37 -9.36 2.86
CA LEU A 189 -10.19 -9.72 1.69
C LEU A 189 -11.56 -10.26 2.11
N LYS A 190 -11.64 -11.06 3.17
CA LYS A 190 -12.92 -11.51 3.75
C LYS A 190 -13.78 -10.33 4.23
N THR A 191 -13.17 -9.26 4.74
CA THR A 191 -13.90 -8.04 5.10
C THR A 191 -14.51 -7.37 3.87
N LEU A 192 -13.79 -7.31 2.74
CA LEU A 192 -14.35 -6.80 1.48
C LEU A 192 -15.56 -7.64 1.03
N VAL A 193 -15.46 -8.97 1.08
CA VAL A 193 -16.55 -9.89 0.73
C VAL A 193 -17.75 -9.69 1.67
N ALA A 194 -17.52 -9.57 2.98
CA ALA A 194 -18.56 -9.37 3.98
C ALA A 194 -19.37 -8.07 3.75
N THR A 195 -18.77 -7.06 3.11
CA THR A 195 -19.48 -5.83 2.71
C THR A 195 -20.24 -5.94 1.39
N GLY A 196 -20.42 -7.16 0.85
CA GLY A 196 -21.19 -7.48 -0.35
C GLY A 196 -20.38 -7.47 -1.65
N ASN A 197 -19.08 -7.20 -1.60
CA ASN A 197 -18.24 -7.20 -2.80
C ASN A 197 -17.85 -8.63 -3.21
N SER A 198 -17.33 -8.78 -4.42
CA SER A 198 -16.75 -10.03 -4.88
C SER A 198 -15.24 -9.88 -5.05
N VAL A 199 -14.47 -10.88 -4.62
CA VAL A 199 -13.01 -10.89 -4.73
C VAL A 199 -12.61 -12.11 -5.55
N PHE A 200 -11.93 -11.88 -6.66
CA PHE A 200 -11.36 -12.91 -7.52
C PHE A 200 -9.84 -12.84 -7.41
N VAL A 201 -9.22 -13.97 -7.09
CA VAL A 201 -7.78 -14.02 -6.83
C VAL A 201 -7.16 -15.12 -7.68
N ILE A 202 -6.05 -14.79 -8.34
CA ILE A 202 -5.15 -15.76 -8.96
C ILE A 202 -4.08 -16.08 -7.93
N GLU A 203 -4.00 -17.34 -7.50
CA GLU A 203 -3.05 -17.77 -6.48
C GLU A 203 -2.57 -19.20 -6.71
N HIS A 204 -1.38 -19.47 -6.20
CA HIS A 204 -0.79 -20.81 -6.10
C HIS A 204 -0.43 -21.18 -4.65
N ASN A 205 -0.51 -20.23 -3.71
CA ASN A 205 -0.24 -20.48 -2.31
C ASN A 205 -1.39 -21.25 -1.64
N LEU A 206 -1.11 -22.46 -1.17
CA LEU A 206 -2.13 -23.34 -0.61
C LEU A 206 -2.73 -22.83 0.72
N ASP A 207 -1.95 -22.11 1.53
CA ASP A 207 -2.45 -21.50 2.77
C ASP A 207 -3.47 -20.40 2.51
N PHE A 208 -3.41 -19.76 1.34
CA PHE A 208 -4.42 -18.83 0.87
C PHE A 208 -5.60 -19.56 0.23
N ILE A 209 -5.33 -20.52 -0.66
CA ILE A 209 -6.35 -21.26 -1.43
C ILE A 209 -7.32 -22.01 -0.51
N LYS A 210 -6.84 -22.56 0.61
CA LYS A 210 -7.70 -23.28 1.57
C LYS A 210 -8.78 -22.39 2.23
N GLU A 211 -8.59 -21.08 2.23
CA GLU A 211 -9.50 -20.10 2.83
C GLU A 211 -10.58 -19.61 1.86
N ALA A 212 -10.55 -20.03 0.59
CA ALA A 212 -11.47 -19.60 -0.44
C ALA A 212 -12.85 -20.30 -0.31
N ASP A 213 -13.91 -19.52 -0.50
CA ASP A 213 -15.28 -20.06 -0.53
C ASP A 213 -15.56 -20.89 -1.79
N TYR A 214 -14.92 -20.53 -2.91
CA TYR A 214 -15.10 -21.15 -4.21
C TYR A 214 -13.81 -21.09 -5.03
N LEU A 215 -13.53 -22.18 -5.75
CA LEU A 215 -12.33 -22.33 -6.58
C LEU A 215 -12.71 -22.68 -8.02
N ILE A 216 -11.87 -22.20 -8.93
CA ILE A 216 -11.85 -22.58 -10.35
C ILE A 216 -10.44 -23.06 -10.66
N ASP A 217 -10.29 -24.37 -10.82
CA ASP A 217 -9.00 -25.01 -11.10
C ASP A 217 -8.80 -25.16 -12.60
N LEU A 218 -7.70 -24.60 -13.10
CA LEU A 218 -7.34 -24.63 -14.52
C LEU A 218 -6.19 -25.61 -14.75
N GLY A 219 -6.18 -26.25 -15.91
CA GLY A 219 -5.14 -27.21 -16.28
C GLY A 219 -5.59 -28.12 -17.41
N PRO A 220 -5.30 -29.44 -17.36
CA PRO A 220 -4.54 -30.15 -16.31
C PRO A 220 -3.03 -29.86 -16.34
N GLU A 221 -2.49 -29.39 -17.47
CA GLU A 221 -1.08 -29.01 -17.62
C GLU A 221 -0.95 -27.53 -17.99
N GLY A 222 0.28 -27.05 -18.13
CA GLY A 222 0.57 -25.73 -18.70
C GLY A 222 0.65 -25.73 -20.24
N GLY A 223 0.59 -24.54 -20.85
CA GLY A 223 0.78 -24.38 -22.30
C GLY A 223 -0.30 -25.09 -23.13
N ASN A 224 0.11 -25.80 -24.19
CA ASN A 224 -0.82 -26.47 -25.11
C ASN A 224 -1.60 -27.63 -24.47
N GLY A 225 -1.16 -28.14 -23.32
CA GLY A 225 -1.87 -29.18 -22.55
C GLY A 225 -2.83 -28.63 -21.51
N GLY A 226 -3.01 -27.30 -21.46
CA GLY A 226 -3.83 -26.60 -20.48
C GLY A 226 -5.02 -25.86 -21.10
N GLY A 227 -5.56 -24.92 -20.32
CA GLY A 227 -6.66 -24.05 -20.75
C GLY A 227 -8.06 -24.63 -20.54
N GLU A 228 -8.17 -25.81 -19.90
CA GLU A 228 -9.43 -26.40 -19.52
C GLU A 228 -9.77 -26.09 -18.06
N VAL A 229 -11.07 -26.01 -17.76
CA VAL A 229 -11.57 -26.01 -16.39
C VAL A 229 -11.60 -27.47 -15.90
N VAL A 230 -10.67 -27.81 -15.02
CA VAL A 230 -10.48 -29.20 -14.52
C VAL A 230 -11.47 -29.50 -13.40
N ALA A 231 -11.70 -28.52 -12.52
CA ALA A 231 -12.59 -28.65 -11.38
C ALA A 231 -13.13 -27.27 -10.96
N THR A 232 -14.34 -27.23 -10.44
CA THR A 232 -14.92 -26.04 -9.80
C THR A 232 -15.71 -26.47 -8.56
N GLY A 233 -15.84 -25.58 -7.59
CA GLY A 233 -16.61 -25.84 -6.37
C GLY A 233 -15.90 -25.34 -5.12
N THR A 234 -16.31 -25.88 -3.96
CA THR A 234 -15.65 -25.60 -2.69
C THR A 234 -14.29 -26.28 -2.62
N VAL A 235 -13.43 -25.88 -1.67
CA VAL A 235 -12.16 -26.57 -1.37
C VAL A 235 -12.37 -28.09 -1.19
N GLY A 236 -13.46 -28.50 -0.54
CA GLY A 236 -13.81 -29.91 -0.37
C GLY A 236 -14.15 -30.65 -1.68
N ASP A 237 -14.76 -29.96 -2.65
CA ASP A 237 -15.07 -30.52 -3.97
C ASP A 237 -13.81 -30.67 -4.81
N ILE A 238 -12.93 -29.65 -4.81
CA ILE A 238 -11.64 -29.69 -5.52
C ILE A 238 -10.77 -30.82 -4.98
N ARG A 239 -10.70 -31.00 -3.65
CA ARG A 239 -9.96 -32.11 -3.03
C ARG A 239 -10.44 -33.47 -3.53
N LYS A 240 -11.72 -33.68 -3.84
CA LYS A 240 -12.22 -34.99 -4.30
C LYS A 240 -11.85 -35.29 -5.77
N ASN A 241 -11.51 -34.28 -6.56
CA ASN A 241 -11.26 -34.46 -7.99
C ASN A 241 -9.84 -34.99 -8.27
N PRO A 242 -9.69 -36.22 -8.81
CA PRO A 242 -8.39 -36.82 -9.07
C PRO A 242 -7.62 -36.19 -10.25
N ARG A 243 -8.31 -35.44 -11.13
CA ARG A 243 -7.68 -34.72 -12.25
C ARG A 243 -7.03 -33.40 -11.83
N SER A 244 -7.42 -32.85 -10.67
CA SER A 244 -6.91 -31.57 -10.16
C SER A 244 -5.57 -31.74 -9.44
N TRP A 245 -4.53 -31.04 -9.90
CA TRP A 245 -3.26 -30.95 -9.18
C TRP A 245 -3.43 -30.20 -7.85
N THR A 246 -4.16 -29.09 -7.89
CA THR A 246 -4.53 -28.29 -6.72
C THR A 246 -5.24 -29.15 -5.67
N GLY A 247 -6.21 -29.97 -6.08
CA GLY A 247 -6.93 -30.89 -5.21
C GLY A 247 -6.05 -31.96 -4.57
N LYS A 248 -5.05 -32.48 -5.30
CA LYS A 248 -4.06 -33.44 -4.74
C LYS A 248 -3.23 -32.79 -3.64
N MET A 249 -2.70 -31.58 -3.88
CA MET A 249 -1.89 -30.87 -2.89
C MET A 249 -2.71 -30.45 -1.66
N LEU A 250 -3.94 -29.99 -1.86
CA LEU A 250 -4.86 -29.67 -0.75
C LEU A 250 -5.24 -30.88 0.12
N LYS A 251 -5.06 -32.12 -0.35
CA LYS A 251 -5.25 -33.31 0.52
C LYS A 251 -4.14 -33.46 1.55
N GLU A 252 -2.93 -33.07 1.20
CA GLU A 252 -1.74 -33.25 2.03
C GLU A 252 -1.67 -32.22 3.18
N LEU A 253 -2.41 -31.12 3.07
CA LEU A 253 -2.59 -30.15 4.15
C LEU A 253 -3.65 -30.64 5.14
N GLU A 254 -3.28 -30.66 6.43
CA GLU A 254 -4.24 -30.73 7.53
C GLU A 254 -4.98 -29.39 7.60
N ILE A 255 -6.30 -29.42 7.41
CA ILE A 255 -7.20 -28.26 7.48
C ILE A 255 -8.11 -28.46 8.68
#